data_AF-A0A8S3JQ20-F1
#
_entry.id   AF-A0A8S3JQ20-F1
#
_cell.length_a   1.000
_cell.length_b   1.000
_cell.length_c   1.000
_cell.angle_alpha   90.00
_cell.angle_beta   90.00
_cell.angle_gamma   90.00
#
_symmetry.space_group_name_H-M   'P 1'
#
loop_
_entity.id
_entity.type
_entity.pdbx_description
1 polymer ?
#
loop_
_entity_poly.entity_id
_entity_poly.type
_entity_poly.pdbx_seq_one_letter_code
_entity_poly.pdbx_strand_id
1 'polypeptide(L)'
;SLTGEGNFNWRFIFDFNYIDIEEKIVHEKKDSVFQIGNTVKKLPPRIVIRVYDADLFSADDFLGECILNMTHLPIGAKTSNKCKADILLDSRQRALNLFVNKRIAGWWPMIAPLKAGEIRDTTLLGVR
;
A
#
# COMPACT_ATOMS: atom_id res chain seq x y z
N SER A 1 -6.27 -22.27 2.90
CA SER A 1 -6.15 -22.83 4.26
C SER A 1 -7.52 -23.22 4.76
N LEU A 2 -7.64 -24.24 5.61
CA LEU A 2 -8.92 -24.60 6.28
C LEU A 2 -9.50 -23.45 7.12
N THR A 3 -8.65 -22.51 7.59
CA THR A 3 -9.04 -21.36 8.42
C THR A 3 -9.31 -20.09 7.60
N GLY A 4 -9.12 -20.11 6.28
CA GLY A 4 -9.15 -18.91 5.44
C GLY A 4 -7.91 -18.02 5.56
N GLU A 5 -6.91 -18.40 6.37
CA GLU A 5 -5.66 -17.64 6.52
C GLU A 5 -4.65 -17.97 5.40
N GLY A 6 -4.00 -16.94 4.85
CA GLY A 6 -2.89 -17.07 3.91
C GLY A 6 -1.68 -16.29 4.42
N ASN A 7 -0.55 -16.96 4.62
CA ASN A 7 0.71 -16.32 5.03
C ASN A 7 1.68 -16.35 3.86
N PHE A 8 2.09 -15.17 3.40
CA PHE A 8 3.01 -15.01 2.28
C PHE A 8 4.22 -14.20 2.70
N ASN A 9 5.42 -14.67 2.33
CA ASN A 9 6.65 -13.91 2.45
C ASN A 9 6.97 -13.30 1.09
N TRP A 10 6.96 -11.99 1.03
CA TRP A 10 7.09 -11.20 -0.19
C TRP A 10 7.93 -9.98 0.14
N ARG A 11 8.77 -9.59 -0.82
CA ARG A 11 9.62 -8.41 -0.71
C ARG A 11 9.54 -7.64 -2.01
N PHE A 12 8.98 -6.45 -1.94
CA PHE A 12 9.04 -5.50 -3.04
C PHE A 12 10.22 -4.56 -2.88
N ILE A 13 10.86 -4.28 -4.00
CA ILE A 13 11.95 -3.32 -4.10
C ILE A 13 11.57 -2.38 -5.22
N PHE A 14 11.44 -1.10 -4.90
CA PHE A 14 11.10 -0.06 -5.85
C PHE A 14 12.30 0.87 -6.00
N ASP A 15 12.71 1.11 -7.23
CA ASP A 15 13.80 2.03 -7.54
C ASP A 15 13.23 3.37 -8.01
N PHE A 16 13.44 4.39 -7.19
CA PHE A 16 12.97 5.74 -7.46
C PHE A 16 13.75 6.78 -6.67
N ASN A 17 13.80 8.01 -7.18
CA ASN A 17 14.34 9.16 -6.47
C ASN A 17 13.21 9.89 -5.74
N TYR A 18 13.53 10.62 -4.68
CA TYR A 18 12.57 11.45 -3.94
C TYR A 18 13.09 12.88 -3.86
N ILE A 19 12.24 13.85 -4.21
CA ILE A 19 12.52 15.28 -4.06
C ILE A 19 11.80 15.78 -2.81
N ASP A 20 12.55 16.01 -1.74
CA ASP A 20 12.02 16.45 -0.44
C ASP A 20 11.18 17.72 -0.55
N ILE A 21 11.64 18.72 -1.32
CA ILE A 21 10.98 20.04 -1.39
C ILE A 21 9.63 20.00 -2.11
N GLU A 22 9.44 19.04 -3.02
CA GLU A 22 8.18 18.86 -3.75
C GLU A 22 7.31 17.75 -3.14
N GLU A 23 7.84 17.00 -2.17
CA GLU A 23 7.28 15.76 -1.67
C GLU A 23 6.85 14.80 -2.79
N LYS A 24 7.71 14.61 -3.79
CA LYS A 24 7.40 13.78 -4.96
C LYS A 24 8.46 12.72 -5.23
N ILE A 25 7.97 11.56 -5.65
CA ILE A 25 8.80 10.53 -6.27
C ILE A 25 9.10 10.96 -7.69
N VAL A 26 10.35 10.78 -8.10
CA VAL A 26 10.81 10.95 -9.47
C VAL A 26 11.26 9.60 -10.00
N HIS A 27 10.68 9.23 -11.13
CA HIS A 27 11.08 8.04 -11.88
C HIS A 27 11.41 8.44 -13.31
N GLU A 28 12.59 8.07 -13.76
CA GLU A 28 13.02 8.25 -15.14
C GLU A 28 12.75 6.97 -15.92
N LYS A 29 11.96 7.09 -16.99
CA LYS A 29 11.69 5.96 -17.87
C LYS A 29 11.81 6.38 -19.32
N LYS A 30 12.41 5.50 -20.12
CA LYS A 30 12.34 5.59 -21.57
C LYS A 30 10.97 5.04 -22.02
N ASP A 31 10.06 5.92 -22.41
CA ASP A 31 8.68 5.52 -22.75
C ASP A 31 8.60 4.78 -24.10
N SER A 32 9.61 4.91 -24.97
CA SER A 32 9.75 4.14 -26.21
C SER A 32 11.21 3.87 -26.57
N VAL A 33 11.51 2.70 -27.13
CA VAL A 33 12.87 2.30 -27.55
C VAL A 33 13.47 3.31 -28.54
N PHE A 34 12.63 3.97 -29.35
CA PHE A 34 13.01 4.96 -30.35
C PHE A 34 13.09 6.40 -29.84
N GLN A 35 12.67 6.66 -28.60
CA GLN A 35 12.72 8.00 -28.03
C GLN A 35 14.16 8.36 -27.66
N ILE A 36 14.59 9.57 -27.99
CA ILE A 36 15.89 10.10 -27.56
C ILE A 36 15.68 10.77 -26.20
N GLY A 37 16.31 10.23 -25.15
CA GLY A 37 16.20 10.71 -23.77
C GLY A 37 15.18 9.96 -22.92
N ASN A 38 15.25 10.22 -21.61
CA ASN A 38 14.32 9.68 -20.61
C ASN A 38 13.17 10.66 -20.36
N THR A 39 11.96 10.13 -20.22
CA THR A 39 10.84 10.89 -19.66
C THR A 39 10.94 10.87 -18.14
N VAL A 40 10.95 12.05 -17.52
CA VAL A 40 10.92 12.22 -16.06
C VAL A 40 9.46 12.30 -15.62
N LYS A 41 9.02 11.36 -14.77
CA LYS A 41 7.67 11.37 -14.18
C LYS A 41 7.75 11.69 -12.70
N LYS A 42 6.92 12.65 -12.27
CA LYS A 42 6.77 13.03 -10.87
C LYS A 42 5.46 12.49 -10.32
N LEU A 43 5.51 11.70 -9.26
CA LEU A 43 4.35 11.01 -8.68
C LEU A 43 4.22 11.34 -7.18
N PRO A 44 2.99 11.35 -6.62
CA PRO A 44 2.82 11.42 -5.18
C PRO A 44 3.42 10.17 -4.52
N PRO A 45 4.02 10.29 -3.32
CA PRO A 45 4.73 9.20 -2.67
C PRO A 45 3.75 8.27 -1.96
N ARG A 46 2.98 7.49 -2.73
CA ARG A 46 1.96 6.56 -2.22
C ARG A 46 2.26 5.13 -2.62
N ILE A 47 2.18 4.23 -1.66
CA ILE A 47 2.17 2.78 -1.87
C ILE A 47 0.71 2.35 -1.93
N VAL A 48 0.34 1.66 -3.00
CA VAL A 48 -1.00 1.09 -3.18
C VAL A 48 -0.85 -0.41 -3.32
N ILE A 49 -1.40 -1.15 -2.37
CA ILE A 49 -1.40 -2.60 -2.38
C ILE A 49 -2.84 -3.06 -2.54
N ARG A 50 -3.08 -3.93 -3.52
CA ARG A 50 -4.39 -4.54 -3.76
C ARG A 50 -4.27 -6.04 -3.75
N VAL A 51 -5.27 -6.69 -3.18
CA VAL A 51 -5.38 -8.14 -3.11
C VAL A 51 -6.63 -8.54 -3.86
N TYR A 52 -6.48 -9.56 -4.70
CA TYR A 52 -7.54 -10.17 -5.47
C TYR A 52 -7.53 -11.67 -5.16
N ASP A 53 -8.71 -12.30 -5.19
CA ASP A 53 -8.81 -13.75 -5.16
C ASP A 53 -8.33 -14.30 -6.51
N ALA A 54 -7.60 -15.42 -6.47
CA ALA A 54 -7.02 -16.01 -7.68
C ALA A 54 -7.91 -17.15 -8.15
N ASP A 55 -8.82 -16.84 -9.08
CA ASP A 55 -9.79 -17.79 -9.59
C ASP A 55 -9.27 -18.53 -10.83
N LEU A 56 -9.56 -19.83 -10.93
CA LEU A 56 -9.12 -20.65 -12.07
C LEU A 56 -10.04 -20.51 -13.30
N PHE A 57 -11.33 -20.19 -13.08
CA PHE A 57 -12.37 -20.25 -14.11
C PHE A 57 -13.25 -19.00 -14.19
N SER A 58 -13.07 -18.02 -13.31
CA SER A 58 -13.81 -16.75 -13.24
C SER A 58 -12.85 -15.55 -13.26
N ALA A 59 -13.41 -14.34 -13.33
CA ALA A 59 -12.62 -13.12 -13.13
C ALA A 59 -12.28 -12.96 -11.65
N ASP A 60 -11.04 -12.60 -11.36
CA ASP A 60 -10.52 -12.41 -10.01
C ASP A 60 -11.34 -11.40 -9.19
N ASP A 61 -11.87 -11.84 -8.06
CA ASP A 61 -12.66 -11.00 -7.15
C ASP A 61 -11.75 -10.07 -6.33
N PHE A 62 -12.10 -8.79 -6.23
CA PHE A 62 -11.36 -7.84 -5.40
C PHE A 62 -11.59 -8.10 -3.90
N LEU A 63 -10.50 -8.35 -3.16
CA LEU A 63 -10.55 -8.67 -1.74
C LEU A 63 -10.22 -7.48 -0.82
N GLY A 64 -9.49 -6.48 -1.32
CA GLY A 64 -9.21 -5.26 -0.56
C GLY A 64 -7.99 -4.47 -1.03
N GLU A 65 -7.90 -3.22 -0.58
CA GLU A 65 -6.81 -2.27 -0.88
C GLU A 65 -6.27 -1.63 0.40
N CYS A 66 -4.97 -1.38 0.43
CA CYS A 66 -4.31 -0.52 1.41
C CYS A 66 -3.52 0.55 0.67
N ILE A 67 -3.86 1.80 0.96
CA ILE A 67 -3.18 2.98 0.41
C ILE A 67 -2.41 3.65 1.53
N LEU A 68 -1.09 3.70 1.40
CA LEU A 68 -0.18 4.30 2.38
C LEU A 68 0.53 5.50 1.74
N ASN A 69 0.31 6.69 2.29
CA ASN A 69 1.11 7.86 1.95
C ASN A 69 2.44 7.80 2.70
N MET A 70 3.58 7.77 2.01
CA MET A 70 4.90 7.64 2.63
C MET A 70 5.35 8.89 3.38
N THR A 71 4.81 10.08 3.11
CA THR A 71 5.13 11.30 3.90
C THR A 71 4.24 11.43 5.13
N HIS A 72 3.03 10.87 5.08
CA HIS A 72 2.02 10.89 6.14
C HIS A 72 1.51 9.47 6.38
N LEU A 73 2.43 8.58 6.77
CA LEU A 73 2.15 7.16 6.91
C LEU A 73 1.56 6.88 8.29
N PRO A 74 0.31 6.38 8.40
CA PRO A 74 -0.32 6.10 9.68
C PRO A 74 0.43 4.99 10.42
N ILE A 75 0.59 5.11 11.73
CA ILE A 75 1.30 4.10 12.52
C ILE A 75 0.50 2.79 12.50
N GLY A 76 1.09 1.74 11.92
CA GLY A 76 0.49 0.41 11.90
C GLY A 76 0.34 -0.18 13.30
N ALA A 77 -0.65 -1.06 13.48
CA ALA A 77 -0.84 -1.78 14.72
C ALA A 77 0.36 -2.70 15.00
N LYS A 78 0.67 -2.94 16.28
CA LYS A 78 1.77 -3.85 16.68
C LYS A 78 1.44 -5.33 16.44
N THR A 79 0.16 -5.68 16.43
CA THR A 79 -0.34 -7.05 16.28
C THR A 79 -1.55 -7.05 15.35
N SER A 80 -1.75 -8.12 14.59
CA SER A 80 -2.90 -8.30 13.70
C SER A 80 -4.24 -8.03 14.40
N ASN A 81 -4.43 -8.56 15.61
CA ASN A 81 -5.67 -8.41 16.39
C ASN A 81 -6.00 -6.96 16.80
N LYS A 82 -5.03 -6.04 16.74
CA LYS A 82 -5.22 -4.61 17.05
C LYS A 82 -5.36 -3.76 15.80
N CYS A 83 -5.24 -4.37 14.63
CA CYS A 83 -5.35 -3.69 13.36
C CYS A 83 -6.84 -3.47 13.03
N LYS A 84 -7.26 -2.21 12.95
CA LYS A 84 -8.64 -1.80 12.69
C LYS A 84 -8.68 -0.74 11.59
N ALA A 85 -9.78 -0.64 10.85
CA ALA A 85 -9.94 0.36 9.79
C ALA A 85 -9.66 1.81 10.23
N ASP A 86 -9.93 2.16 11.49
CA ASP A 86 -9.65 3.49 12.05
C ASP A 86 -8.20 3.96 11.85
N ILE A 87 -7.23 3.03 11.73
CA ILE A 87 -5.82 3.34 11.44
C ILE A 87 -5.68 4.09 10.11
N LEU A 88 -6.47 3.75 9.10
CA LEU A 88 -6.44 4.40 7.78
C LEU A 88 -7.53 5.46 7.61
N LEU A 89 -8.66 5.33 8.32
CA LEU A 89 -9.82 6.19 8.14
C LEU A 89 -9.83 7.43 9.04
N ASP A 90 -9.24 7.39 10.24
CA ASP A 90 -9.21 8.55 11.14
C ASP A 90 -8.01 9.46 10.84
N SER A 91 -8.30 10.64 10.27
CA SER A 91 -7.31 11.65 9.92
C SER A 91 -6.59 12.27 11.13
N ARG A 92 -7.05 12.03 12.37
CA ARG A 92 -6.41 12.51 13.60
C ARG A 92 -5.31 11.57 14.09
N GLN A 93 -5.15 10.39 13.48
CA GLN A 93 -4.10 9.45 13.84
C GLN A 93 -2.72 10.06 13.60
N ARG A 94 -1.78 9.74 14.50
CA ARG A 94 -0.40 10.15 14.32
C ARG A 94 0.18 9.46 13.08
N ALA A 95 0.86 10.26 12.26
CA ALA A 95 1.54 9.79 11.06
C ALA A 95 3.06 9.94 11.18
N LEU A 96 3.78 9.21 10.34
CA LEU A 96 5.24 9.24 10.22
C LEU A 96 5.61 9.52 8.76
N ASN A 97 6.77 10.16 8.56
CA ASN A 97 7.39 10.26 7.25
C ASN A 97 8.42 9.13 7.09
N LEU A 98 8.23 8.25 6.11
CA LEU A 98 9.08 7.09 5.81
C LEU A 98 10.44 7.49 5.22
N PHE A 99 10.55 8.66 4.59
CA PHE A 99 11.82 9.18 4.09
C PHE A 99 12.73 9.68 5.22
N VAL A 100 12.12 10.09 6.35
CA VAL A 100 12.85 10.40 7.59
C VAL A 100 13.06 9.12 8.42
N ASN A 101 12.00 8.34 8.61
CA ASN A 101 12.00 7.10 9.37
C ASN A 101 12.21 5.91 8.42
N LYS A 102 13.47 5.63 8.07
CA LYS A 102 13.84 4.68 7.01
C LYS A 102 13.31 3.24 7.16
N ARG A 103 12.82 2.86 8.34
CA ARG A 103 12.27 1.53 8.62
C ARG A 103 11.07 1.65 9.53
N ILE A 104 10.01 0.93 9.16
CA ILE A 104 8.81 0.77 9.95
C ILE A 104 8.38 -0.69 9.87
N ALA A 105 7.69 -1.15 10.91
CA ALA A 105 7.06 -2.45 10.95
C ALA A 105 5.71 -2.30 11.64
N GLY A 106 4.71 -3.07 11.22
CA GLY A 106 3.36 -2.94 11.72
C GLY A 106 2.33 -3.66 10.86
N TRP A 107 1.09 -3.54 11.28
CA TRP A 107 -0.07 -4.10 10.60
C TRP A 107 -0.99 -2.96 10.14
N TRP A 108 -1.41 -3.00 8.88
CA TRP A 108 -2.38 -2.06 8.30
C TRP A 108 -3.60 -2.82 7.78
N PRO A 109 -4.81 -2.28 7.95
CA PRO A 109 -6.01 -2.92 7.42
C PRO A 109 -6.05 -2.76 5.90
N MET A 110 -6.58 -3.76 5.22
CA MET A 110 -7.01 -3.66 3.83
C MET A 110 -8.50 -3.39 3.84
N ILE A 111 -8.92 -2.42 3.04
CA ILE A 111 -10.30 -1.95 2.95
C ILE A 111 -10.91 -2.47 1.66
N ALA A 112 -12.07 -3.12 1.75
CA ALA A 112 -12.86 -3.51 0.60
C ALA A 112 -14.24 -2.82 0.67
N PRO A 113 -14.73 -2.23 -0.42
CA PRO A 113 -16.11 -1.73 -0.48
C PRO A 113 -17.06 -2.93 -0.50
N LEU A 114 -18.01 -3.00 0.44
CA LEU A 114 -19.11 -3.95 0.32
C LEU A 114 -20.06 -3.49 -0.79
N LYS A 115 -20.70 -4.46 -1.45
CA LYS A 115 -21.75 -4.24 -2.46
C LYS A 115 -22.94 -3.40 -1.94
N ALA A 116 -23.05 -3.18 -0.63
CA ALA A 116 -24.10 -2.38 0.04
C ALA A 116 -23.59 -1.08 0.71
N GLY A 117 -22.38 -0.62 0.40
CA GLY A 117 -21.84 0.65 0.93
C GLY A 117 -21.23 0.58 2.34
N GLU A 118 -21.16 -0.61 2.93
CA GLU A 118 -20.53 -0.88 4.22
C GLU A 118 -19.04 -1.26 4.01
N ILE A 119 -18.17 -1.05 5.01
CA ILE A 119 -16.74 -1.38 4.90
C ILE A 119 -16.46 -2.70 5.61
N ARG A 120 -15.77 -3.63 4.95
CA ARG A 120 -15.40 -4.93 5.53
C ARG A 120 -13.91 -4.95 5.90
N ASP A 121 -13.60 -4.98 7.19
CA ASP A 121 -12.26 -5.14 7.75
C ASP A 121 -11.77 -6.60 7.58
N THR A 122 -11.58 -7.05 6.34
CA THR A 122 -11.48 -8.49 6.09
C THR A 122 -10.05 -9.00 5.93
N THR A 123 -9.10 -8.13 5.61
CA THR A 123 -7.74 -8.55 5.25
C THR A 123 -6.71 -7.60 5.86
N LEU A 124 -5.61 -8.13 6.41
CA LEU A 124 -4.57 -7.34 7.07
C LEU A 124 -3.23 -7.48 6.36
N LEU A 125 -2.53 -6.36 6.19
CA LEU A 125 -1.16 -6.30 5.68
C LEU A 125 -0.18 -6.19 6.84
N GLY A 126 0.64 -7.23 7.06
CA GLY A 126 1.74 -7.20 8.01
C GLY A 126 3.08 -6.91 7.33
N VAL A 127 3.80 -5.90 7.81
CA VAL A 127 5.21 -5.65 7.48
C VAL A 127 6.05 -5.95 8.71
N ARG A 128 7.03 -6.85 8.57
CA ARG A 128 7.97 -7.23 9.62
C ARG A 128 9.34 -6.62 9.38
#